data_AF-A0A7V8E7J6-F1
#
_entry.id   AF-A0A7V8E7J6-F1
#
_cell.length_a   1.000
_cell.length_b   1.000
_cell.length_c   1.000
_cell.angle_alpha   90.00
_cell.angle_beta   90.00
_cell.angle_gamma   90.00
#
_symmetry.space_group_name_H-M   'P 1'
#
loop_
_entity.id
_entity.type
_entity.pdbx_description
1 polymer ?
#
loop_
_entity_poly.entity_id
_entity_poly.type
_entity_poly.pdbx_seq_one_letter_code
_entity_poly.pdbx_strand_id
1 'polypeptide(L)'
;MSCAETKKLLPAMVLGDLEGAERDAAVEHLKNCEACRVERAHLEKTLRIAEKLPVAAEPSGTRRMRVVAAMAAASADESRVEKPRRSGWKRWGLAAAVLIAVLGTGVATGRIGFAAPTYQLKVEDVRGEALVKRADSPTWEALLPGTTILMGDRVLTNGGRVWFRSSAKDVIVLADGSQIMINRSDLAAPSVMLVYGELWAEVTPRDKGRLRFESAESEGSVEVIGTKFHLEYR
;
A
#
# COMPACT_ATOMS: atom_id res chain seq x y z
N MET A 1 23.92 9.24 25.89
CA MET A 1 22.85 8.62 25.10
C MET A 1 23.18 8.68 23.61
N SER A 2 22.87 7.61 22.87
CA SER A 2 23.11 7.49 21.43
C SER A 2 22.01 8.16 20.58
N CYS A 3 22.27 8.36 19.28
CA CYS A 3 21.27 8.85 18.35
C CYS A 3 20.07 7.90 18.23
N ALA A 4 20.31 6.58 18.22
CA ALA A 4 19.27 5.58 18.08
C ALA A 4 18.30 5.57 19.27
N GLU A 5 18.83 5.71 20.49
CA GLU A 5 18.02 5.83 21.71
C GLU A 5 17.25 7.15 21.72
N THR A 6 17.91 8.26 21.40
CA THR A 6 17.26 9.58 21.36
C THR A 6 16.09 9.59 20.37
N LYS A 7 16.28 9.04 19.17
CA LYS A 7 15.22 8.96 18.15
C LYS A 7 13.98 8.20 18.62
N LYS A 8 14.14 7.15 19.44
CA LYS A 8 13.00 6.42 20.01
C LYS A 8 12.20 7.25 21.01
N LEU A 9 12.86 8.18 21.71
CA LEU A 9 12.26 9.05 22.72
C LEU A 9 11.67 10.35 22.15
N LEU A 10 12.07 10.77 20.94
CA LEU A 10 11.60 12.03 20.34
C LEU A 10 10.06 12.13 20.20
N PRO A 11 9.31 11.08 19.78
CA PRO A 11 7.85 11.20 19.68
C PRO A 11 7.19 11.50 21.03
N ALA A 12 7.54 10.76 22.08
CA ALA A 12 7.04 11.01 23.44
C ALA A 12 7.47 12.38 23.97
N MET A 13 8.68 12.83 23.64
CA MET A 13 9.13 14.18 23.99
C MET A 13 8.30 15.28 23.31
N VAL A 14 7.99 15.13 22.03
CA VAL A 14 7.21 16.12 21.25
C VAL A 14 5.76 16.16 21.69
N LEU A 15 5.18 15.02 22.09
CA LEU A 15 3.82 14.93 22.64
C LEU A 15 3.72 15.42 24.09
N GLY A 16 4.85 15.63 24.77
CA GLY A 16 4.91 16.06 26.17
C GLY A 16 4.87 14.93 27.19
N ASP A 17 4.82 13.67 26.75
CA ASP A 17 4.69 12.47 27.60
C ASP A 17 6.02 11.99 28.20
N LEU A 18 7.16 12.56 27.78
CA LEU A 18 8.48 12.18 28.28
C LEU A 18 8.89 13.04 29.49
N GLU A 19 9.16 12.37 30.62
CA GLU A 19 9.50 12.99 31.90
C GLU A 19 10.80 12.43 32.51
N GLY A 20 11.30 13.09 33.55
CA GLY A 20 12.42 12.61 34.36
C GLY A 20 13.76 12.48 33.62
N ALA A 21 14.58 11.52 34.06
CA ALA A 21 15.96 11.36 33.61
C ALA A 21 16.09 11.08 32.09
N GLU A 22 15.08 10.44 31.49
CA GLU A 22 15.07 10.16 30.05
C GLU A 22 14.88 11.44 29.23
N ARG A 23 14.03 12.35 29.71
CA ARG A 23 13.84 13.67 29.10
C ARG A 23 15.14 14.47 29.15
N ASP A 24 15.77 14.53 30.32
CA ASP A 24 17.00 15.28 30.53
C ASP A 24 18.15 14.77 29.65
N ALA A 25 18.31 13.44 29.56
CA ALA A 25 19.29 12.81 28.69
C ALA A 25 19.05 13.13 27.21
N ALA A 26 17.79 13.17 26.77
CA ALA A 26 17.42 13.51 25.40
C ALA A 26 17.64 14.99 25.08
N VAL A 27 17.30 15.88 26.01
CA VAL A 27 17.57 17.32 25.89
C VAL A 27 19.07 17.56 25.78
N GLU A 28 19.89 16.89 26.60
CA GLU A 28 21.34 17.04 26.56
C GLU A 28 21.93 16.56 25.22
N HIS A 29 21.46 15.42 24.70
CA HIS A 29 21.88 14.94 23.39
C HIS A 29 21.52 15.93 22.26
N LEU A 30 20.32 16.52 22.32
CA LEU A 30 19.83 17.48 21.32
C LEU A 30 20.63 18.79 21.28
N LYS A 31 21.33 19.16 22.34
CA LYS A 31 22.26 20.32 22.32
C LYS A 31 23.42 20.10 21.35
N ASN A 32 23.85 18.85 21.17
CA ASN A 32 25.08 18.52 20.45
C ASN A 32 24.83 17.78 19.12
N CYS A 33 23.63 17.27 18.86
CA CYS A 33 23.31 16.52 17.64
C CYS A 33 22.33 17.24 16.71
N GLU A 34 22.83 17.77 15.59
CA GLU A 34 22.01 18.42 14.57
C GLU A 34 20.99 17.47 13.92
N ALA A 35 21.39 16.24 13.60
CA ALA A 35 20.48 15.27 12.97
C ALA A 35 19.25 14.97 13.85
N CYS A 36 19.43 14.85 15.16
CA CYS A 36 18.31 14.65 16.10
C CYS A 36 17.46 15.91 16.27
N ARG A 37 18.04 17.12 16.15
CA ARG A 37 17.27 18.37 16.14
C ARG A 37 16.38 18.50 14.90
N VAL A 38 16.90 18.17 13.73
CA VAL A 38 16.14 18.16 12.47
C VAL A 38 14.96 17.18 12.56
N GLU A 39 15.20 15.97 13.07
CA GLU A 39 14.15 14.96 13.30
C GLU A 39 13.06 15.50 14.24
N ARG A 40 13.45 16.09 15.38
CA ARG A 40 12.50 16.68 16.34
C ARG A 40 11.66 17.78 15.68
N ALA A 41 12.29 18.67 14.92
CA ALA A 41 11.59 19.75 14.21
C ALA A 41 10.59 19.20 13.17
N HIS A 42 10.91 18.08 12.51
CA HIS A 42 9.99 17.42 11.59
C HIS A 42 8.75 16.86 12.30
N LEU A 43 8.96 16.22 13.47
CA LEU A 43 7.86 15.72 14.30
C LEU A 43 7.00 16.87 14.84
N GLU A 44 7.60 17.96 15.34
CA GLU A 44 6.87 19.15 15.79
C GLU A 44 6.05 19.79 14.66
N LYS A 45 6.60 19.86 13.43
CA LYS A 45 5.86 20.36 12.26
C LYS A 45 4.65 19.48 11.95
N THR A 46 4.82 18.15 12.03
CA THR A 46 3.73 17.19 11.79
C THR A 46 2.62 17.34 12.83
N LEU A 47 2.99 17.48 14.12
CA LEU A 47 2.03 17.70 15.19
C LEU A 47 1.23 19.00 14.98
N ARG A 48 1.89 20.10 14.62
CA ARG A 48 1.20 21.38 14.32
C ARG A 48 0.23 21.30 13.15
N ILE A 49 0.48 20.42 12.18
CA ILE A 49 -0.46 20.18 11.08
C ILE A 49 -1.66 19.40 11.63
N ALA A 50 -1.42 18.35 12.40
CA ALA A 50 -2.47 17.53 13.00
C ALA A 50 -3.39 18.34 13.93
N GLU A 51 -2.85 19.25 14.74
CA GLU A 51 -3.62 20.15 15.62
C GLU A 51 -4.54 21.11 14.86
N LYS A 52 -4.20 21.43 13.60
CA LYS A 52 -5.01 22.33 12.75
C LYS A 52 -6.07 21.58 11.96
N LEU A 53 -6.02 20.25 11.93
CA LEU A 53 -7.06 19.48 11.28
C LEU A 53 -8.35 19.68 12.08
N PRO A 54 -9.48 19.99 11.40
CA PRO A 54 -10.76 20.04 12.07
C PRO A 54 -10.99 18.70 12.74
N VAL A 55 -11.36 18.72 14.02
CA VAL A 55 -11.81 17.52 14.71
C VAL A 55 -13.01 17.02 13.94
N ALA A 56 -12.80 15.98 13.12
CA ALA A 56 -13.85 15.40 12.31
C ALA A 56 -15.02 15.08 13.24
N ALA A 57 -16.22 15.52 12.86
CA ALA A 57 -17.45 15.25 13.60
C ALA A 57 -17.45 13.77 13.99
N GLU A 58 -17.74 13.50 15.27
CA GLU A 58 -17.63 12.17 15.83
C GLU A 58 -18.29 11.16 14.88
N PRO A 59 -17.56 10.15 14.37
CA PRO A 59 -18.10 9.26 13.37
C PRO A 59 -19.38 8.66 13.95
N SER A 60 -20.52 8.93 13.28
CA SER A 60 -21.85 8.47 13.72
C SER A 60 -21.75 7.06 14.30
N GLY A 61 -22.43 6.77 15.42
CA GLY A 61 -22.34 5.46 16.08
C GLY A 61 -22.50 4.29 15.12
N THR A 62 -23.28 4.49 14.06
CA THR A 62 -23.48 3.59 12.91
C THR A 62 -22.21 3.29 12.09
N ARG A 63 -21.28 4.23 11.92
CA ARG A 63 -19.97 4.01 11.27
C ARG A 63 -19.03 3.21 12.18
N ARG A 64 -18.94 3.55 13.48
CA ARG A 64 -18.16 2.75 14.45
C ARG A 64 -18.67 1.30 14.53
N MET A 65 -19.99 1.11 14.62
CA MET A 65 -20.60 -0.23 14.64
C MET A 65 -20.30 -1.04 13.38
N ARG A 66 -20.27 -0.41 12.20
CA ARG A 66 -19.91 -1.10 10.94
C ARG A 66 -18.45 -1.53 10.91
N VAL A 67 -17.53 -0.71 11.41
CA VAL A 67 -16.10 -1.08 11.49
C VAL A 67 -15.90 -2.21 12.50
N VAL A 68 -16.51 -2.13 13.69
CA VAL A 68 -16.44 -3.20 14.69
C VAL A 68 -17.06 -4.50 14.18
N ALA A 69 -18.20 -4.44 13.48
CA ALA A 69 -18.82 -5.61 12.87
C ALA A 69 -17.96 -6.21 11.75
N ALA A 70 -17.30 -5.39 10.94
CA ALA A 70 -16.38 -5.85 9.90
C ALA A 70 -15.14 -6.54 10.51
N MET A 71 -14.56 -5.96 11.57
CA MET A 71 -13.46 -6.58 12.30
C MET A 71 -13.86 -7.91 12.93
N ALA A 72 -15.02 -7.97 13.59
CA ALA A 72 -15.53 -9.20 14.19
C ALA A 72 -15.82 -10.29 13.14
N ALA A 73 -16.35 -9.92 11.97
CA ALA A 73 -16.58 -10.85 10.87
C ALA A 73 -15.26 -11.40 10.29
N ALA A 74 -14.24 -10.55 10.14
CA ALA A 74 -12.92 -10.99 9.68
C ALA A 74 -12.26 -11.96 10.69
N SER A 75 -12.39 -11.70 12.00
CA SER A 75 -11.88 -12.60 13.04
C SER A 75 -12.66 -13.91 13.15
N ALA A 76 -13.96 -13.91 12.82
CA ALA A 76 -14.77 -15.11 12.82
C ALA A 76 -14.41 -16.07 11.67
N ASP A 77 -13.97 -15.55 10.52
CA ASP A 77 -13.59 -16.35 9.35
C ASP A 77 -12.28 -17.12 9.56
N GLU A 78 -11.35 -16.56 10.35
CA GLU A 78 -10.10 -17.26 10.75
C GLU A 78 -10.35 -18.46 11.67
N SER A 79 -11.51 -18.53 12.34
CA SER A 79 -11.85 -19.65 13.24
C SER A 79 -12.44 -20.88 12.52
N ARG A 80 -12.69 -20.78 11.21
CA ARG A 80 -13.33 -21.84 10.40
C ARG A 80 -12.33 -22.62 9.55
N VAL A 81 -11.21 -23.03 10.15
CA VAL A 81 -10.38 -24.10 9.57
C VAL A 81 -11.13 -25.42 9.72
N GLU A 82 -11.88 -25.80 8.69
CA GLU A 82 -12.53 -27.11 8.61
C GLU A 82 -11.46 -28.21 8.77
N LYS A 83 -11.51 -28.92 9.89
CA LYS A 83 -10.70 -30.14 10.09
C LYS A 83 -11.07 -31.14 8.99
N PRO A 84 -10.12 -31.65 8.21
CA PRO A 84 -10.43 -32.66 7.20
C PRO A 84 -10.98 -33.92 7.89
N ARG A 85 -12.22 -34.26 7.56
CA ARG A 85 -12.87 -35.51 8.02
C ARG A 85 -12.07 -36.69 7.47
N ARG A 86 -11.28 -37.34 8.32
CA ARG A 86 -10.62 -38.61 8.02
C ARG A 86 -11.68 -39.71 7.89
N SER A 87 -12.23 -39.84 6.68
CA SER A 87 -13.09 -40.96 6.29
C SER A 87 -12.24 -42.13 5.80
N GLY A 88 -12.02 -43.09 6.70
CA GLY A 88 -12.43 -44.48 6.44
C GLY A 88 -11.82 -45.32 5.32
N TRP A 89 -10.80 -44.90 4.56
CA TRP A 89 -10.20 -45.77 3.54
C TRP A 89 -9.11 -46.70 4.12
N LYS A 90 -9.57 -47.69 4.89
CA LYS A 90 -8.79 -48.91 5.12
C LYS A 90 -8.93 -49.80 3.88
N ARG A 91 -7.78 -50.33 3.43
CA ARG A 91 -7.57 -51.27 2.31
C ARG A 91 -7.63 -50.50 0.99
N TRP A 92 -6.55 -50.30 0.25
CA TRP A 92 -5.73 -51.33 -0.39
C TRP A 92 -4.22 -51.06 -0.22
N GLY A 93 -3.49 -52.15 0.00
CA GLY A 93 -2.04 -52.16 0.08
C GLY A 93 -1.37 -52.45 -1.27
N LEU A 94 -0.06 -52.16 -1.27
CA LEU A 94 0.99 -52.77 -2.09
C LEU A 94 0.91 -52.57 -3.61
N ALA A 95 1.61 -51.54 -4.09
CA ALA A 95 2.47 -51.67 -5.27
C ALA A 95 3.50 -50.53 -5.35
N ALA A 96 4.76 -50.92 -5.54
CA ALA A 96 5.87 -50.17 -6.13
C ALA A 96 6.56 -49.07 -5.29
N ALA A 97 7.41 -49.54 -4.39
CA ALA A 97 8.66 -48.86 -4.04
C ALA A 97 9.60 -48.76 -5.27
N VAL A 98 9.58 -47.64 -6.01
CA VAL A 98 10.63 -47.30 -7.02
C VAL A 98 10.99 -45.81 -7.09
N LEU A 99 10.42 -44.89 -6.29
CA LEU A 99 10.81 -43.46 -6.35
C LEU A 99 11.27 -42.87 -5.02
N ILE A 100 11.95 -43.67 -4.20
CA ILE A 100 12.80 -43.20 -3.09
C ILE A 100 14.26 -43.35 -3.52
N ALA A 101 14.66 -42.66 -4.60
CA ALA A 101 16.05 -42.56 -5.03
C ALA A 101 16.36 -41.23 -5.75
N VAL A 102 15.57 -40.17 -5.51
CA VAL A 102 15.91 -38.78 -5.86
C VAL A 102 15.73 -37.84 -4.63
N LEU A 103 15.48 -38.39 -3.44
CA LEU A 103 15.40 -37.67 -2.16
C LEU A 103 16.79 -37.35 -1.56
N GLY A 104 17.76 -36.97 -2.42
CA GLY A 104 19.15 -36.73 -2.01
C GLY A 104 19.68 -35.31 -2.21
N THR A 105 19.02 -34.45 -3.00
CA THR A 105 19.50 -33.10 -3.28
C THR A 105 18.31 -32.18 -3.60
N GLY A 106 17.77 -31.54 -2.57
CA GLY A 106 16.64 -30.63 -2.78
C GLY A 106 16.06 -30.08 -1.50
N VAL A 107 16.90 -29.60 -0.58
CA VAL A 107 16.47 -28.56 0.37
C VAL A 107 16.24 -27.29 -0.46
N ALA A 108 15.10 -27.23 -1.12
CA ALA A 108 14.58 -26.02 -1.73
C ALA A 108 13.15 -25.90 -1.22
N THR A 109 12.97 -24.92 -0.35
CA THR A 109 11.70 -24.43 0.19
C THR A 109 10.71 -24.15 -0.94
N GLY A 110 10.02 -25.17 -1.40
CA GLY A 110 8.89 -25.08 -2.31
C GLY A 110 7.68 -24.55 -1.55
N ARG A 111 7.74 -23.27 -1.13
CA ARG A 111 6.52 -22.47 -1.09
C ARG A 111 6.04 -22.44 -2.53
N ILE A 112 5.10 -23.32 -2.87
CA ILE A 112 4.23 -23.13 -4.02
C ILE A 112 3.32 -21.94 -3.64
N GLY A 113 3.93 -20.77 -3.56
CA GLY A 113 3.21 -19.52 -3.63
C GLY A 113 2.74 -19.44 -5.06
N PHE A 114 1.43 -19.61 -5.26
CA PHE A 114 0.80 -19.04 -6.43
C PHE A 114 1.15 -17.55 -6.40
N ALA A 115 2.21 -17.16 -7.12
CA ALA A 115 2.55 -15.78 -7.32
C ALA A 115 1.39 -15.18 -8.09
N ALA A 116 0.48 -14.52 -7.37
CA ALA A 116 -0.60 -13.79 -7.99
C ALA A 116 0.04 -12.87 -9.04
N PRO A 117 -0.47 -12.84 -10.28
CA PRO A 117 0.09 -12.00 -11.32
C PRO A 117 0.18 -10.58 -10.80
N THR A 118 1.39 -10.05 -10.71
CA THR A 118 1.63 -8.71 -10.19
C THR A 118 1.09 -7.75 -11.23
N TYR A 119 0.04 -7.00 -10.87
CA TYR A 119 -0.50 -5.98 -11.74
C TYR A 119 0.55 -4.89 -11.94
N GLN A 120 0.96 -4.69 -13.19
CA GLN A 120 1.93 -3.69 -13.60
C GLN A 120 1.27 -2.68 -14.53
N LEU A 121 1.59 -1.40 -14.34
CA LEU A 121 1.27 -0.34 -15.28
C LEU A 121 2.53 0.03 -16.04
N LYS A 122 2.47 0.01 -17.37
CA LYS A 122 3.55 0.49 -18.23
C LYS A 122 3.13 1.81 -18.84
N VAL A 123 4.01 2.79 -18.81
CA VAL A 123 3.80 4.08 -19.48
C VAL A 123 3.87 3.84 -20.98
N GLU A 124 2.79 4.15 -21.69
CA GLU A 124 2.66 4.02 -23.14
C GLU A 124 3.07 5.33 -23.84
N ASP A 125 2.57 6.46 -23.35
CA ASP A 125 2.86 7.79 -23.91
C ASP A 125 2.89 8.84 -22.78
N VAL A 126 3.69 9.89 -22.98
CA VAL A 126 3.80 11.04 -22.09
C VAL A 126 3.74 12.30 -22.96
N ARG A 127 2.77 13.17 -22.71
CA ARG A 127 2.67 14.47 -23.37
C ARG A 127 2.82 15.56 -22.33
N GLY A 128 3.81 16.44 -22.47
CA GLY A 128 4.15 17.42 -21.43
C GLY A 128 5.10 16.85 -20.39
N GLU A 129 5.19 17.48 -19.22
CA GLU A 129 6.07 17.00 -18.16
C GLU A 129 5.33 16.05 -17.22
N ALA A 130 5.96 14.92 -16.92
CA ALA A 130 5.51 14.00 -15.91
C ALA A 130 6.71 13.50 -15.11
N LEU A 131 6.49 13.28 -13.82
CA LEU A 131 7.50 12.85 -12.87
C LEU A 131 7.06 11.56 -12.21
N VAL A 132 8.01 10.71 -11.88
CA VAL A 132 7.81 9.53 -11.03
C VAL A 132 8.69 9.64 -9.80
N LYS A 133 8.12 9.29 -8.65
CA LYS A 133 8.86 9.08 -7.41
C LYS A 133 8.75 7.62 -7.05
N ARG A 134 9.90 6.93 -7.03
CA ARG A 134 9.97 5.51 -6.68
C ARG A 134 9.69 5.31 -5.20
N ALA A 135 9.12 4.16 -4.85
CA ALA A 135 8.80 3.82 -3.46
C ALA A 135 10.04 3.88 -2.53
N ASP A 136 11.21 3.51 -3.04
CA ASP A 136 12.49 3.47 -2.34
C ASP A 136 13.37 4.71 -2.55
N SER A 137 12.88 5.69 -3.32
CA SER A 137 13.65 6.90 -3.66
C SER A 137 12.98 8.17 -3.11
N PRO A 138 13.75 9.08 -2.48
CA PRO A 138 13.20 10.36 -2.04
C PRO A 138 13.01 11.35 -3.20
N THR A 139 13.65 11.11 -4.35
CA THR A 139 13.70 12.05 -5.48
C THR A 139 12.61 11.80 -6.51
N TRP A 140 12.17 12.88 -7.14
CA TRP A 140 11.34 12.82 -8.35
C TRP A 140 12.24 12.74 -9.58
N GLU A 141 11.90 11.86 -10.51
CA GLU A 141 12.61 11.63 -11.76
C GLU A 141 11.66 11.87 -12.93
N ALA A 142 12.20 12.23 -14.10
CA ALA A 142 11.39 12.37 -15.30
C ALA A 142 10.75 11.02 -15.67
N LEU A 143 9.44 11.04 -15.92
CA LEU A 143 8.71 9.86 -16.37
C LEU A 143 8.81 9.74 -17.89
N LEU A 144 9.32 8.60 -18.36
CA LEU A 144 9.53 8.35 -19.79
C LEU A 144 8.60 7.24 -20.31
N PRO A 145 8.20 7.27 -21.59
CA PRO A 145 7.54 6.15 -22.24
C PRO A 145 8.32 4.84 -22.07
N GLY A 146 7.59 3.74 -21.87
CA GLY A 146 8.16 2.43 -21.59
C GLY A 146 8.45 2.14 -20.12
N THR A 147 8.43 3.16 -19.25
CA THR A 147 8.66 2.99 -17.80
C THR A 147 7.59 2.09 -17.18
N THR A 148 8.00 1.12 -16.37
CA THR A 148 7.08 0.34 -15.54
C THR A 148 6.89 1.04 -14.20
N ILE A 149 5.63 1.23 -13.80
CA ILE A 149 5.22 1.76 -12.50
C ILE A 149 4.95 0.58 -11.56
N LEU A 150 5.64 0.58 -10.43
CA LEU A 150 5.58 -0.47 -9.43
C LEU A 150 4.73 -0.06 -8.22
N MET A 151 4.49 -1.01 -7.31
CA MET A 151 3.77 -0.71 -6.07
C MET A 151 4.55 0.30 -5.23
N GLY A 152 3.84 1.28 -4.69
CA GLY A 152 4.39 2.39 -3.91
C GLY A 152 4.90 3.55 -4.76
N ASP A 153 5.09 3.37 -6.08
CA ASP A 153 5.48 4.46 -6.97
C ASP A 153 4.37 5.51 -7.05
N ARG A 154 4.78 6.77 -7.11
CA ARG A 154 3.90 7.92 -7.31
C ARG A 154 4.20 8.55 -8.65
N VAL A 155 3.16 8.90 -9.39
CA VAL A 155 3.30 9.61 -10.66
C VAL A 155 2.56 10.93 -10.58
N LEU A 156 3.22 12.00 -11.00
CA LEU A 156 2.72 13.37 -11.04
C LEU A 156 2.82 13.91 -12.46
N THR A 157 1.78 14.56 -12.94
CA THR A 157 1.80 15.31 -14.22
C THR A 157 1.85 16.80 -13.95
N ASN A 158 2.64 17.54 -14.73
CA ASN A 158 2.76 18.99 -14.64
C ASN A 158 2.80 19.61 -16.05
N GLY A 159 1.71 20.19 -16.51
CA GLY A 159 1.56 20.69 -17.88
C GLY A 159 1.42 19.57 -18.92
N GLY A 160 0.75 18.46 -18.59
CA GLY A 160 0.77 17.26 -19.42
C GLY A 160 -0.28 16.19 -19.16
N ARG A 161 -0.19 15.07 -19.88
CA ARG A 161 -0.99 13.85 -19.68
C ARG A 161 -0.12 12.62 -19.84
N VAL A 162 -0.48 11.56 -19.14
CA VAL A 162 0.24 10.28 -19.20
C VAL A 162 -0.74 9.15 -19.50
N TRP A 163 -0.38 8.32 -20.47
CA TRP A 163 -1.11 7.11 -20.82
C TRP A 163 -0.39 5.90 -20.24
N PHE A 164 -1.12 5.09 -19.50
CA PHE A 164 -0.67 3.83 -18.96
C PHE A 164 -1.43 2.69 -19.59
N ARG A 165 -0.72 1.58 -19.82
CA ARG A 165 -1.29 0.30 -20.19
C ARG A 165 -1.00 -0.73 -19.11
N SER A 166 -2.04 -1.35 -18.59
CA SER A 166 -1.86 -2.42 -17.61
C SER A 166 -1.48 -3.73 -18.27
N SER A 167 -0.85 -4.63 -17.50
CA SER A 167 -0.61 -6.03 -17.91
C SER A 167 -1.89 -6.78 -18.33
N ALA A 168 -3.05 -6.33 -17.85
CA ALA A 168 -4.37 -6.87 -18.18
C ALA A 168 -5.09 -6.06 -19.28
N LYS A 169 -4.33 -5.23 -20.03
CA LYS A 169 -4.77 -4.43 -21.17
C LYS A 169 -5.73 -3.27 -20.85
N ASP A 170 -5.82 -2.85 -19.59
CA ASP A 170 -6.54 -1.62 -19.26
C ASP A 170 -5.76 -0.41 -19.79
N VAL A 171 -6.48 0.63 -20.14
CA VAL A 171 -5.91 1.93 -20.47
C VAL A 171 -6.29 2.90 -19.37
N ILE A 172 -5.30 3.57 -18.78
CA ILE A 172 -5.51 4.61 -17.78
C ILE A 172 -4.83 5.87 -18.29
N VAL A 173 -5.53 6.99 -18.27
CA VAL A 173 -5.03 8.29 -18.70
C VAL A 173 -5.10 9.23 -17.52
N LEU A 174 -3.94 9.72 -17.09
CA LEU A 174 -3.82 10.70 -16.03
C LEU A 174 -3.86 12.11 -16.64
N ALA A 175 -4.76 12.96 -16.12
CA ALA A 175 -4.93 14.32 -16.58
C ALA A 175 -3.74 15.21 -16.20
N ASP A 176 -3.79 16.47 -16.60
CA ASP A 176 -2.85 17.48 -16.14
C ASP A 176 -3.04 17.80 -14.66
N GLY A 177 -1.96 18.22 -13.98
CA GLY A 177 -1.99 18.58 -12.56
C GLY A 177 -2.47 17.46 -11.62
N SER A 178 -2.36 16.20 -12.05
CA SER A 178 -2.91 15.05 -11.34
C SER A 178 -1.81 14.14 -10.79
N GLN A 179 -2.12 13.44 -9.71
CA GLN A 179 -1.20 12.51 -9.07
C GLN A 179 -1.86 11.18 -8.74
N ILE A 180 -1.20 10.07 -9.10
CA ILE A 180 -1.61 8.73 -8.70
C ILE A 180 -0.52 8.03 -7.88
N MET A 181 -0.94 7.01 -7.14
CA MET A 181 -0.06 6.06 -6.46
C MET A 181 -0.59 4.64 -6.66
N ILE A 182 0.30 3.69 -6.94
CA ILE A 182 -0.10 2.28 -7.04
C ILE A 182 0.02 1.66 -5.66
N ASN A 183 -1.08 1.17 -5.11
CA ASN A 183 -1.10 0.60 -3.77
C ASN A 183 -1.45 -0.89 -3.80
N ARG A 184 -1.11 -1.58 -2.73
CA ARG A 184 -1.60 -2.93 -2.44
C ARG A 184 -2.85 -2.77 -1.60
N SER A 185 -4.01 -3.11 -2.17
CA SER A 185 -5.17 -3.36 -1.32
C SER A 185 -4.86 -4.60 -0.48
N ASP A 186 -5.34 -4.57 0.75
CA ASP A 186 -5.58 -5.73 1.62
C ASP A 186 -6.37 -6.85 0.92
N LEU A 187 -7.29 -6.47 0.04
CA LEU A 187 -8.01 -7.35 -0.87
C LEU A 187 -7.09 -7.77 -2.01
N ALA A 188 -7.20 -9.00 -2.50
CA ALA A 188 -6.31 -9.62 -3.50
C ALA A 188 -6.26 -8.95 -4.90
N ALA A 189 -6.74 -7.70 -5.01
CA ALA A 189 -6.79 -6.88 -6.19
C ALA A 189 -5.79 -5.70 -6.10
N PRO A 190 -5.13 -5.34 -7.20
CA PRO A 190 -4.37 -4.09 -7.28
C PRO A 190 -5.29 -2.87 -7.12
N SER A 191 -4.82 -1.83 -6.44
CA SER A 191 -5.53 -0.54 -6.37
C SER A 191 -4.70 0.59 -6.99
N VAL A 192 -5.38 1.45 -7.75
CA VAL A 192 -4.84 2.71 -8.27
C VAL A 192 -5.43 3.82 -7.43
N MET A 193 -4.61 4.45 -6.60
CA MET A 193 -5.05 5.56 -5.77
C MET A 193 -4.88 6.87 -6.52
N LEU A 194 -5.95 7.62 -6.75
CA LEU A 194 -5.92 8.99 -7.23
C LEU A 194 -5.72 9.91 -6.01
N VAL A 195 -4.51 10.47 -5.90
CA VAL A 195 -4.14 11.33 -4.77
C VAL A 195 -4.78 12.71 -4.90
N TYR A 196 -4.84 13.25 -6.13
CA TYR A 196 -5.60 14.44 -6.54
C TYR A 196 -5.64 14.56 -8.06
N GLY A 197 -6.56 15.37 -8.56
CA GLY A 197 -6.74 15.66 -9.98
C GLY A 197 -7.76 14.73 -10.64
N GLU A 198 -7.49 14.36 -11.89
CA GLU A 198 -8.44 13.66 -12.74
C GLU A 198 -7.76 12.47 -13.44
N LEU A 199 -8.52 11.38 -13.61
CA LEU A 199 -8.12 10.28 -14.48
C LEU A 199 -9.29 9.74 -15.29
N TRP A 200 -8.99 9.26 -16.48
CA TRP A 200 -9.89 8.44 -17.29
C TRP A 200 -9.36 7.02 -17.33
N ALA A 201 -10.25 6.03 -17.26
CA ALA A 201 -9.84 4.65 -17.38
C ALA A 201 -10.83 3.84 -18.23
N GLU A 202 -10.28 2.95 -19.03
CA GLU A 202 -10.96 1.89 -19.75
C GLU A 202 -10.43 0.57 -19.21
N VAL A 203 -11.26 -0.09 -18.39
CA VAL A 203 -10.93 -1.34 -17.73
C VAL A 203 -11.48 -2.49 -18.55
N THR A 204 -10.64 -3.47 -18.86
CA THR A 204 -11.06 -4.67 -19.59
C THR A 204 -11.90 -5.54 -18.65
N PRO A 205 -13.07 -6.06 -19.08
CA PRO A 205 -13.86 -7.01 -18.28
C PRO A 205 -13.05 -8.25 -17.90
N ARG A 206 -13.24 -8.75 -16.66
CA ARG A 206 -12.54 -9.94 -16.16
C ARG A 206 -13.50 -10.85 -15.40
N ASP A 207 -13.28 -12.15 -15.54
CA ASP A 207 -14.01 -13.17 -14.79
C ASP A 207 -13.62 -13.18 -13.30
N LYS A 208 -12.40 -12.73 -12.96
CA LYS A 208 -11.85 -12.64 -11.60
C LYS A 208 -10.88 -11.47 -11.49
N GLY A 209 -10.84 -10.85 -10.31
CA GLY A 209 -9.99 -9.70 -10.00
C GLY A 209 -10.66 -8.39 -10.39
N ARG A 210 -10.85 -7.50 -9.41
CA ARG A 210 -11.46 -6.18 -9.61
C ARG A 210 -10.34 -5.15 -9.68
N LEU A 211 -10.52 -4.06 -10.43
CA LEU A 211 -9.63 -2.91 -10.30
C LEU A 211 -10.30 -1.92 -9.37
N ARG A 212 -9.60 -1.57 -8.30
CA ARG A 212 -10.10 -0.62 -7.31
C ARG A 212 -9.42 0.72 -7.51
N PHE A 213 -10.22 1.77 -7.52
CA PHE A 213 -9.75 3.14 -7.50
C PHE A 213 -10.08 3.74 -6.14
N GLU A 214 -9.11 4.37 -5.52
CA GLU A 214 -9.22 4.94 -4.17
C GLU A 214 -8.87 6.42 -4.24
N SER A 215 -9.56 7.26 -3.47
CA SER A 215 -9.12 8.63 -3.24
C SER A 215 -7.98 8.65 -2.20
N ALA A 216 -7.26 9.77 -2.10
CA ALA A 216 -6.45 10.01 -0.91
C ALA A 216 -7.32 9.89 0.35
N GLU A 217 -6.70 9.45 1.46
CA GLU A 217 -7.33 9.33 2.78
C GLU A 217 -8.49 8.29 2.88
N SER A 218 -8.67 7.45 1.85
CA SER A 218 -9.71 6.40 1.82
C SER A 218 -11.16 6.92 1.96
N GLU A 219 -11.40 8.18 1.59
CA GLU A 219 -12.74 8.81 1.66
C GLU A 219 -13.77 8.10 0.76
N GLY A 220 -13.31 7.48 -0.33
CA GLY A 220 -14.13 6.66 -1.19
C GLY A 220 -13.32 5.64 -1.98
N SER A 221 -14.01 4.57 -2.42
CA SER A 221 -13.44 3.62 -3.37
C SER A 221 -14.46 3.25 -4.45
N VAL A 222 -13.99 3.18 -5.68
CA VAL A 222 -14.77 2.71 -6.83
C VAL A 222 -14.20 1.38 -7.27
N GLU A 223 -15.03 0.34 -7.27
CA GLU A 223 -14.65 -0.99 -7.72
C GLU A 223 -15.27 -1.27 -9.08
N VAL A 224 -14.42 -1.59 -10.05
CA VAL A 224 -14.83 -1.62 -11.46
C VAL A 224 -14.61 -3.02 -12.05
N ILE A 225 -15.62 -3.48 -12.79
CA ILE A 225 -15.57 -4.68 -13.62
C ILE A 225 -15.90 -4.26 -15.05
N GLY A 226 -14.89 -4.02 -15.88
CA GLY A 226 -15.07 -3.90 -17.32
C GLY A 226 -15.91 -2.70 -17.80
N THR A 227 -15.41 -1.47 -17.70
CA THR A 227 -16.13 -0.27 -18.17
C THR A 227 -15.18 0.89 -18.52
N LYS A 228 -15.75 1.96 -19.10
CA LYS A 228 -15.10 3.25 -19.27
C LYS A 228 -15.67 4.24 -18.26
N PHE A 229 -14.81 4.97 -17.57
CA PHE A 229 -15.25 5.95 -16.58
C PHE A 229 -14.21 7.07 -16.40
N HIS A 230 -14.66 8.11 -15.71
CA HIS A 230 -13.88 9.28 -15.32
C HIS A 230 -13.94 9.41 -13.81
N LEU A 231 -12.80 9.68 -13.17
CA LEU A 231 -12.71 10.00 -11.75
C LEU A 231 -12.04 11.35 -11.58
N GLU A 232 -12.58 12.14 -10.66
CA GLU A 232 -12.07 13.44 -10.27
C GLU A 232 -12.02 13.50 -8.75
N TYR A 233 -10.90 13.97 -8.22
CA TYR A 233 -10.67 14.16 -6.79
C TYR A 233 -9.98 15.51 -6.57
N ARG A 234 -10.61 16.39 -5.79
CA ARG A 234 -10.16 17.76 -5.55
C ARG A 234 -9.88 18.00 -4.08
#